data_AF-A0A915EAI6-F1
#
_entry.id   AF-A0A915EAI6-F1
#
_cell.length_a   1.000
_cell.length_b   1.000
_cell.length_c   1.000
_cell.angle_alpha   90.00
_cell.angle_beta   90.00
_cell.angle_gamma   90.00
#
_symmetry.space_group_name_H-M   'P 1'
#
loop_
_entity.id
_entity.type
_entity.pdbx_description
1 polymer ?
#
loop_
_entity_poly.entity_id
_entity_poly.type
_entity_poly.pdbx_seq_one_letter_code
_entity_poly.pdbx_strand_id
1 'polypeptide(L)' 'MVRLSVDVLNEAYHYTIFSLLKRLQTLLLHNNHVSEIDKAIGEHLPNLKTLALTNNEVTELVDVDPLATCKNLSI' A
#
# COMPACT_ATOMS: atom_id res chain seq x y z
N MET A 1 -3.11 11.81 4.97
CA MET A 1 -4.20 10.84 5.19
C MET A 1 -4.23 9.83 4.05
N VAL A 2 -3.15 9.06 3.89
CA VAL A 2 -3.14 7.73 3.26
C VAL A 2 -2.02 7.00 3.99
N ARG A 3 -2.40 6.19 4.99
CA ARG A 3 -1.45 5.53 5.89
C ARG A 3 -1.39 4.08 5.42
N LEU A 4 -0.30 3.71 4.74
CA LEU A 4 -0.06 2.32 4.33
C LEU A 4 0.69 1.51 5.40
N SER A 5 1.26 2.16 6.43
CA SER A 5 1.79 1.45 7.59
C SER A 5 0.74 1.23 8.66
N VAL A 6 0.83 0.05 9.22
CA VAL A 6 0.18 -0.44 10.42
C VAL A 6 0.30 0.59 11.55
N ASP A 7 -0.73 1.42 11.70
CA ASP A 7 -1.03 2.15 12.94
C ASP A 7 -2.52 2.52 13.07
N VAL A 8 -3.37 2.08 12.14
CA VAL A 8 -4.83 2.30 12.21
C VAL A 8 -5.64 1.01 11.97
N LEU A 9 -4.96 -0.14 11.92
CA LEU A 9 -5.56 -1.44 11.61
C LEU A 9 -6.01 -2.23 12.84
N ASN A 10 -6.33 -1.56 13.95
CA ASN A 10 -6.94 -2.20 15.12
C ASN A 10 -8.46 -1.99 15.22
N GLU A 11 -9.10 -1.31 14.26
CA GLU A 11 -10.55 -1.16 14.25
C GLU A 11 -11.14 -1.48 12.86
N ALA A 12 -12.13 -2.36 12.87
CA ALA A 12 -12.80 -3.02 11.73
C ALA A 12 -13.43 -2.09 10.66
N TYR A 13 -13.27 -0.77 10.78
CA TYR A 13 -13.83 0.23 9.88
C TYR A 13 -12.94 0.53 8.64
N HIS A 14 -11.64 0.17 8.66
CA HIS A 14 -10.71 0.52 7.58
C HIS A 14 -10.63 -0.48 6.42
N TYR A 15 -10.92 -1.76 6.63
CA TYR A 15 -10.87 -2.81 5.59
C TYR A 15 -11.79 -2.51 4.38
N THR A 16 -12.89 -1.80 4.64
CA THR A 16 -13.92 -1.51 3.64
C THR A 16 -13.50 -0.42 2.65
N ILE A 17 -12.65 0.53 3.06
CA ILE A 17 -12.32 1.70 2.23
C ILE A 17 -11.37 1.31 1.09
N PHE A 18 -10.36 0.47 1.37
CA PHE A 18 -9.41 0.04 0.35
C PHE A 18 -10.00 -1.01 -0.61
N SER A 19 -10.95 -1.83 -0.13
CA SER A 19 -11.75 -2.74 -0.98
C SER A 19 -12.54 -2.03 -2.10
N LEU A 20 -12.73 -0.71 -1.99
CA LEU A 20 -13.46 0.12 -2.95
C LEU A 20 -12.54 0.79 -3.99
N LEU A 21 -11.22 0.81 -3.79
CA LEU A 21 -10.25 1.50 -4.65
C LEU A 21 -9.80 0.65 -5.85
N LYS A 22 -10.70 -0.20 -6.38
CA LYS A 22 -10.43 -1.09 -7.51
C LYS A 22 -10.01 -0.37 -8.79
N ARG A 23 -10.27 0.93 -8.92
CA ARG A 23 -9.89 1.74 -10.10
C ARG A 23 -8.60 2.54 -9.91
N LEU A 24 -8.02 2.52 -8.72
CA LEU A 24 -6.83 3.30 -8.42
C LEU A 24 -5.62 2.75 -9.19
N GLN A 25 -4.99 3.60 -9.98
CA GLN A 25 -3.80 3.25 -10.78
C GLN A 25 -2.52 3.85 -10.22
N THR A 26 -2.61 4.94 -9.46
CA THR A 26 -1.46 5.68 -8.96
C THR A 26 -1.67 5.99 -7.49
N LEU A 27 -0.68 5.65 -6.66
CA LEU A 27 -0.69 5.91 -5.24
C LEU A 27 0.61 6.63 -4.86
N LEU A 28 0.48 7.86 -4.38
CA LEU A 28 1.62 8.71 -4.03
C LEU A 28 1.68 8.86 -2.50
N LEU A 29 2.74 8.37 -1.90
CA LEU A 29 2.94 8.32 -0.45
C LEU A 29 4.29 8.91 -0.04
N HIS A 30 4.84 9.81 -0.85
CA HIS A 30 6.08 10.49 -0.51
C HIS A 30 6.00 11.16 0.88
N ASN A 31 7.09 11.13 1.64
CA ASN A 31 7.20 11.80 2.94
C ASN A 31 6.13 11.37 3.95
N ASN A 32 5.84 10.07 4.06
CA ASN A 32 4.99 9.53 5.11
C ASN A 32 5.80 8.60 6.03
N HIS A 33 5.13 8.04 7.03
CA HIS A 33 5.72 7.10 8.00
C HIS A 33 5.36 5.66 7.65
N VAL A 34 5.41 5.28 6.36
CA VAL A 34 5.11 3.91 5.94
C VAL A 34 6.29 3.01 6.30
N SER A 35 6.13 2.11 7.28
CA SER A 35 7.09 1.10 7.71
C SER A 35 6.78 -0.30 7.19
N GLU A 36 5.52 -0.64 6.94
CA GLU A 36 5.09 -1.97 6.48
C GLU A 36 4.02 -1.83 5.38
N ILE A 37 3.91 -2.84 4.51
CA ILE A 37 2.88 -2.94 3.47
C ILE A 37 2.02 -4.18 3.75
N ASP A 38 0.70 -4.02 3.67
CA ASP A 38 -0.24 -5.12 3.85
C ASP A 38 -0.01 -6.24 2.81
N LYS A 39 0.05 -7.50 3.27
CA LYS A 39 0.20 -8.71 2.44
C LYS A 39 -0.93 -8.85 1.40
N ALA A 40 -2.11 -8.30 1.68
CA ALA A 40 -3.27 -8.29 0.79
C ALA A 40 -3.36 -7.04 -0.10
N ILE A 41 -2.29 -6.24 -0.23
CA ILE A 41 -2.31 -5.00 -1.03
C ILE A 41 -2.73 -5.23 -2.50
N GLY A 42 -2.37 -6.37 -3.10
CA GLY A 42 -2.80 -6.75 -4.45
C GLY A 42 -4.30 -7.02 -4.58
N GLU A 43 -4.97 -7.43 -3.51
CA GLU A 43 -6.44 -7.62 -3.49
C GLU A 43 -7.17 -6.28 -3.33
N HIS A 44 -6.59 -5.39 -2.52
CA HIS A 44 -7.12 -4.05 -2.28
C HIS A 44 -6.95 -3.12 -3.49
N LEU A 45 -5.79 -3.19 -4.16
CA LEU A 45 -5.42 -2.32 -5.26
C LEU A 45 -5.03 -3.11 -6.53
N PRO A 46 -5.97 -3.88 -7.12
CA PRO A 46 -5.67 -4.82 -8.22
C PRO A 46 -5.21 -4.13 -9.51
N ASN A 47 -5.52 -2.84 -9.68
CA ASN A 47 -5.18 -2.06 -10.85
C ASN A 47 -4.07 -1.02 -10.60
N LEU A 48 -3.36 -1.12 -9.48
CA LEU A 48 -2.25 -0.23 -9.17
C LEU A 48 -1.12 -0.43 -10.18
N LYS A 49 -0.66 0.67 -10.76
CA LYS A 49 0.41 0.73 -11.76
C LYS A 49 1.63 1.49 -11.27
N THR A 50 1.41 2.50 -10.43
CA THR A 50 2.48 3.39 -9.95
C THR A 50 2.34 3.59 -8.46
N LEU A 51 3.43 3.38 -7.74
CA LEU A 51 3.53 3.57 -6.30
C LEU A 51 4.78 4.38 -5.97
N ALA A 52 4.63 5.48 -5.24
CA ALA A 52 5.75 6.27 -4.76
C ALA A 52 5.86 6.16 -3.23
N LEU A 53 6.92 5.50 -2.75
CA LEU A 53 7.25 5.33 -1.32
C LEU A 53 8.50 6.11 -0.90
N THR A 54 8.97 7.06 -1.70
CA THR A 54 10.16 7.86 -1.38
C THR A 54 10.03 8.57 -0.03
N ASN A 55 11.09 8.54 0.77
CA ASN A 55 11.13 9.13 2.11
C ASN A 55 10.00 8.58 3.02
N ASN A 56 9.99 7.25 3.16
CA ASN A 56 9.22 6.51 4.16
C ASN A 56 10.16 5.69 5.05
N GLU A 57 9.60 4.87 5.92
CA GLU A 57 10.31 4.05 6.92
C GLU A 57 10.42 2.57 6.48
N VAL A 58 10.28 2.31 5.18
CA VAL A 58 10.48 0.98 4.58
C VAL A 58 11.98 0.74 4.48
N THR A 59 12.53 -0.09 5.37
CA THR A 59 13.99 -0.26 5.51
C THR A 59 14.48 -1.62 5.05
N GLU A 60 13.65 -2.66 5.14
CA GLU A 60 14.01 -4.01 4.78
C GLU A 60 13.36 -4.41 3.45
N LEU A 61 13.99 -5.35 2.74
CA LEU A 61 13.43 -5.87 1.49
C LEU A 61 12.11 -6.62 1.75
N VAL A 62 11.98 -7.26 2.91
CA VAL A 62 10.77 -7.99 3.30
C VAL A 62 9.55 -7.07 3.42
N ASP A 63 9.77 -5.79 3.74
CA ASP A 63 8.70 -4.80 3.88
C ASP A 63 8.02 -4.49 2.53
N VAL A 64 8.72 -4.73 1.41
CA VAL A 64 8.20 -4.52 0.05
C VAL A 64 7.78 -5.80 -0.67
N ASP A 65 8.08 -6.98 -0.12
CA ASP A 65 7.67 -8.28 -0.70
C ASP A 65 6.17 -8.34 -1.07
N PRO A 66 5.23 -7.80 -0.26
CA PRO A 66 3.81 -7.78 -0.62
C PRO A 66 3.49 -7.10 -1.96
N LEU A 67 4.32 -6.16 -2.42
CA LEU A 67 4.13 -5.49 -3.71
C LEU A 67 4.25 -6.44 -4.90
N ALA A 68 4.90 -7.58 -4.73
CA ALA A 68 4.95 -8.63 -5.76
C ALA A 68 3.56 -9.17 -6.12
N THR A 69 2.55 -9.01 -5.24
CA THR A 69 1.17 -9.39 -5.52
C THR A 69 0.46 -8.43 -6.49
N CYS A 70 0.98 -7.21 -6.67
CA CYS A 70 0.44 -6.20 -7.59
C CYS A 70 0.89 -6.47 -9.04
N LYS A 71 0.12 -7.27 -9.78
CA LYS A 71 0.45 -7.72 -11.14
C LYS A 71 0.71 -6.61 -12.17
N ASN A 72 0.17 -5.41 -11.95
CA ASN A 72 0.24 -4.29 -12.87
C ASN A 72 1.25 -3.22 -12.43
N LEU A 73 1.93 -3.42 -11.29
CA LEU A 73 2.85 -2.45 -10.74
C LEU A 73 4.09 -2.37 -11.62
N SER A 74 4.35 -1.17 -12.14
CA SER A 74 5.58 -0.86 -12.86
C SER A 74 6.56 -0.21 -11.87
N ILE A 75 7.79 -0.74 -11.84
CA ILE A 75 8.89 -0.29 -10.97
C ILE A 75 9.68 0.80 -11.68
#